data_AF-A0A9R0IDJ8-F1
#
_entry.id   AF-A0A9R0IDJ8-F1
#
_cell.length_a   1.000
_cell.length_b   1.000
_cell.length_c   1.000
_cell.angle_alpha   90.00
_cell.angle_beta   90.00
_cell.angle_gamma   90.00
#
_symmetry.space_group_name_H-M   'P 1'
#
loop_
_entity.id
_entity.type
_entity.pdbx_description
1 polymer ?
#
loop_
_entity_poly.entity_id
_entity_poly.type
_entity_poly.pdbx_seq_one_letter_code
_entity_poly.pdbx_strand_id
1 'polypeptide(L)'
;MVHGNIGSETIGASSVPQESPLQGSYVESDTPQSEDIQEVNNQAAKTSRKAIRWSQHMDEDLCTSWLNFSVDSIKGIDQSKVDYWKKIVDYYNEWKREGPTVDIEQASNHWYKMSTEVGKFNGNYIKMKNSNMSGHDEDQIISHAMVLYTSQSRTKKKKFSYIHSWRIVRNSPKWKDYVSSQSSSTKTTMN
;
A
#
# COMPACT_ATOMS: atom_id res chain seq x y z
N MET A 1 85.24 -9.91 -10.06
CA MET A 1 84.45 -10.94 -10.75
C MET A 1 83.54 -10.23 -11.74
N VAL A 2 83.76 -10.50 -13.03
CA VAL A 2 82.88 -10.43 -14.24
C VAL A 2 82.02 -9.16 -14.48
N HIS A 3 82.36 -8.33 -15.48
CA HIS A 3 81.79 -8.28 -16.88
C HIS A 3 80.28 -8.01 -16.91
N GLY A 4 79.67 -7.12 -17.70
CA GLY A 4 79.97 -6.41 -18.95
C GLY A 4 78.56 -6.14 -19.57
N ASN A 5 78.17 -4.90 -19.85
CA ASN A 5 78.27 -4.19 -21.15
C ASN A 5 77.12 -4.52 -22.16
N ILE A 6 76.73 -3.48 -22.93
CA ILE A 6 76.13 -3.43 -24.30
C ILE A 6 74.75 -4.06 -24.56
N GLY A 7 73.76 -3.32 -25.08
CA GLY A 7 73.57 -2.93 -26.50
C GLY A 7 72.34 -3.71 -27.03
N SER A 8 71.54 -3.37 -28.04
CA SER A 8 71.52 -2.37 -29.11
C SER A 8 70.15 -2.46 -29.83
N GLU A 9 69.66 -1.33 -30.34
CA GLU A 9 69.17 -1.11 -31.72
C GLU A 9 67.99 -1.91 -32.36
N THR A 10 66.97 -1.13 -32.74
CA THR A 10 66.27 -0.99 -34.07
C THR A 10 65.70 -2.24 -34.78
N ILE A 11 64.63 -2.19 -35.59
CA ILE A 11 64.47 -1.58 -36.94
C ILE A 11 62.95 -1.68 -37.26
N GLY A 12 62.25 -0.61 -37.68
CA GLY A 12 61.90 -0.32 -39.08
C GLY A 12 60.59 -1.04 -39.51
N ALA A 13 59.73 -0.57 -40.40
CA ALA A 13 59.74 0.61 -41.25
C ALA A 13 58.29 0.95 -41.68
N SER A 14 58.17 2.16 -42.19
CA SER A 14 57.02 2.86 -42.76
C SER A 14 56.44 2.22 -44.03
N SER A 15 55.12 2.37 -44.27
CA SER A 15 54.55 3.22 -45.35
C SER A 15 53.21 2.74 -45.95
N VAL A 16 52.31 3.71 -46.01
CA VAL A 16 51.01 3.91 -46.73
C VAL A 16 51.33 4.02 -48.26
N PRO A 17 50.44 3.82 -49.27
CA PRO A 17 49.09 4.41 -49.32
C PRO A 17 47.95 3.73 -50.13
N GLN A 18 46.78 4.36 -49.92
CA GLN A 18 45.51 4.43 -50.66
C GLN A 18 45.36 3.85 -52.08
N GLU A 19 44.19 3.26 -52.35
CA GLU A 19 43.22 3.70 -53.38
C GLU A 19 41.85 3.02 -53.20
N SER A 20 40.78 3.73 -53.59
CA SER A 20 39.42 3.24 -53.95
C SER A 20 39.13 3.80 -55.37
N PRO A 21 38.01 3.58 -56.11
CA PRO A 21 36.75 2.88 -55.80
C PRO A 21 36.06 2.15 -57.01
N LEU A 22 34.82 1.67 -56.78
CA LEU A 22 33.65 1.51 -57.71
C LEU A 22 33.37 0.24 -58.55
N GLN A 23 32.09 -0.13 -58.44
CA GLN A 23 31.12 -0.68 -59.41
C GLN A 23 31.23 -2.12 -59.97
N GLY A 24 30.16 -2.90 -59.78
CA GLY A 24 29.85 -4.08 -60.59
C GLY A 24 28.61 -4.84 -60.10
N SER A 25 27.45 -4.50 -60.65
CA SER A 25 26.13 -5.10 -60.43
C SER A 25 25.98 -6.50 -61.02
N TYR A 26 25.28 -7.43 -60.35
CA TYR A 26 24.42 -8.45 -61.00
C TYR A 26 23.24 -8.85 -60.08
N VAL A 27 22.04 -8.82 -60.69
CA VAL A 27 20.72 -9.34 -60.27
C VAL A 27 20.71 -10.88 -60.47
N GLU A 28 19.80 -11.75 -60.00
CA GLU A 28 18.40 -11.70 -59.55
C GLU A 28 18.07 -13.01 -58.76
N SER A 29 16.85 -13.05 -58.23
CA SER A 29 16.09 -14.00 -57.38
C SER A 29 16.28 -15.53 -57.58
N ASP A 30 16.04 -16.36 -56.56
CA ASP A 30 14.69 -16.83 -56.20
C ASP A 30 14.48 -17.15 -54.70
N THR A 31 13.30 -16.76 -54.22
CA THR A 31 12.63 -17.09 -52.93
C THR A 31 11.72 -18.33 -53.18
N PRO A 32 11.00 -19.02 -52.24
CA PRO A 32 10.66 -18.65 -50.85
C PRO A 32 10.52 -19.79 -49.80
N GLN A 33 10.56 -19.46 -48.51
CA GLN A 33 9.79 -20.11 -47.41
C GLN A 33 9.98 -19.28 -46.13
N SER A 34 9.00 -18.50 -45.68
CA SER A 34 7.81 -18.85 -44.89
C SER A 34 7.98 -18.46 -43.41
N GLU A 35 7.17 -17.48 -43.01
CA GLU A 35 6.58 -17.25 -41.68
C GLU A 35 7.51 -16.95 -40.48
N ASP A 36 7.45 -15.69 -40.00
CA ASP A 36 7.22 -15.47 -38.57
C ASP A 36 6.47 -14.14 -38.35
N ILE A 37 5.17 -14.23 -38.08
CA ILE A 37 4.37 -13.10 -37.63
C ILE A 37 4.65 -12.96 -36.13
N GLN A 38 5.43 -11.94 -35.75
CA GLN A 38 5.61 -11.60 -34.34
C GLN A 38 4.29 -11.06 -33.78
N GLU A 39 3.57 -11.95 -33.10
CA GLU A 39 2.42 -11.63 -32.26
C GLU A 39 2.87 -10.66 -31.15
N VAL A 40 2.50 -9.38 -31.31
CA VAL A 40 2.68 -8.37 -30.25
C VAL A 40 1.72 -8.71 -29.12
N ASN A 41 2.20 -9.54 -28.21
CA ASN A 41 1.56 -9.84 -26.93
C ASN A 41 1.50 -8.55 -26.11
N ASN A 42 0.41 -7.79 -26.26
CA ASN A 42 -0.01 -6.73 -25.36
C ASN A 42 -0.49 -7.34 -24.03
N GLN A 43 0.40 -8.04 -23.33
CA GLN A 43 0.27 -8.23 -21.89
C GLN A 43 0.70 -6.91 -21.26
N ALA A 44 -0.27 -6.02 -21.09
CA ALA A 44 -0.20 -4.97 -20.10
C ALA A 44 0.24 -5.63 -18.80
N ALA A 45 1.52 -5.46 -18.46
CA ALA A 45 2.08 -5.93 -17.22
C ALA A 45 1.23 -5.30 -16.12
N LYS A 46 0.35 -6.09 -15.51
CA LYS A 46 -0.14 -5.81 -14.17
C LYS A 46 1.10 -5.82 -13.31
N THR A 47 1.75 -4.66 -13.20
CA THR A 47 2.80 -4.42 -12.24
C THR A 47 2.26 -4.93 -10.91
N SER A 48 2.91 -5.95 -10.35
CA SER A 48 2.47 -6.54 -9.10
C SER A 48 2.47 -5.41 -8.07
N ARG A 49 1.26 -4.95 -7.71
CA ARG A 49 1.11 -3.85 -6.77
C ARG A 49 1.80 -4.25 -5.48
N LYS A 50 2.83 -3.50 -5.08
CA LYS A 50 3.60 -3.82 -3.88
C LYS A 50 2.67 -3.77 -2.69
N ALA A 51 2.62 -4.86 -1.93
CA ALA A 51 1.87 -4.91 -0.68
C ALA A 51 2.47 -3.88 0.30
N ILE A 52 1.60 -3.08 0.90
CA ILE A 52 2.01 -2.09 1.89
C ILE A 52 2.06 -2.73 3.27
N ARG A 53 3.20 -2.56 3.95
CA ARG A 53 3.31 -2.83 5.38
C ARG A 53 2.88 -1.58 6.15
N TRP A 54 1.67 -1.63 6.70
CA TRP A 54 1.10 -0.55 7.49
C TRP A 54 1.78 -0.46 8.86
N SER A 55 2.24 0.74 9.20
CA SER A 55 2.80 1.08 10.51
C SER A 55 1.75 1.75 11.40
N GLN A 56 2.09 1.93 12.68
CA GLN A 56 1.26 2.68 13.60
C GLN A 56 1.04 4.14 13.13
N HIS A 57 2.09 4.84 12.66
CA HIS A 57 1.93 6.20 12.17
C HIS A 57 1.02 6.28 10.95
N MET A 58 1.15 5.32 10.01
CA MET A 58 0.27 5.25 8.85
C MET A 58 -1.20 5.03 9.24
N ASP A 59 -1.47 4.19 10.25
CA ASP A 59 -2.82 3.98 10.76
C ASP A 59 -3.41 5.24 11.39
N GLU A 60 -2.63 5.95 12.20
CA GLU A 60 -3.02 7.19 12.86
C GLU A 60 -3.29 8.31 11.84
N ASP A 61 -2.44 8.44 10.81
CA ASP A 61 -2.60 9.41 9.73
C ASP A 61 -3.86 9.09 8.91
N LEU A 62 -4.14 7.82 8.64
CA LEU A 62 -5.36 7.39 7.96
C LEU A 62 -6.61 7.67 8.79
N CYS A 63 -6.55 7.45 10.11
CA CYS A 63 -7.65 7.81 11.03
C CYS A 63 -7.92 9.31 11.03
N THR A 64 -6.86 10.11 11.11
CA THR A 64 -6.96 11.58 11.10
C THR A 64 -7.52 12.07 9.77
N SER A 65 -7.00 11.55 8.65
CA SER A 65 -7.50 11.86 7.30
C SER A 65 -8.97 11.51 7.17
N TRP A 66 -9.37 10.30 7.59
CA TRP A 66 -10.78 9.91 7.55
C TRP A 66 -11.63 10.86 8.39
N LEU A 67 -11.23 11.24 9.61
CA LEU A 67 -12.00 12.14 10.47
C LEU A 67 -12.22 13.54 9.84
N ASN A 68 -11.26 14.06 9.08
CA ASN A 68 -11.34 15.40 8.48
C ASN A 68 -12.36 15.49 7.32
N PHE A 69 -12.44 14.51 6.43
CA PHE A 69 -13.18 14.63 5.14
C PHE A 69 -14.66 14.20 5.17
N SER A 70 -15.31 14.21 6.33
CA SER A 70 -16.72 13.80 6.45
C SER A 70 -17.67 14.88 6.93
N VAL A 71 -17.18 16.10 7.09
CA VAL A 71 -18.09 17.21 7.38
C VAL A 71 -18.88 17.62 6.11
N ASP A 72 -18.38 17.28 4.91
CA ASP A 72 -18.99 17.72 3.64
C ASP A 72 -19.82 16.65 2.91
N SER A 73 -19.85 15.40 3.38
CA SER A 73 -20.58 14.31 2.69
C SER A 73 -22.05 14.16 3.11
N ILE A 74 -22.49 14.92 4.12
CA ILE A 74 -23.86 14.79 4.70
C ILE A 74 -24.86 15.75 4.03
N LYS A 75 -24.41 16.73 3.24
CA LYS A 75 -25.29 17.69 2.57
C LYS A 75 -25.16 17.62 1.05
N GLY A 76 -25.87 16.65 0.47
CA GLY A 76 -26.37 16.72 -0.90
C GLY A 76 -25.46 16.15 -1.98
N ILE A 77 -26.05 15.23 -2.75
CA ILE A 77 -25.59 14.68 -4.03
C ILE A 77 -24.59 13.52 -3.90
N ASP A 78 -25.13 12.35 -4.21
CA ASP A 78 -24.54 11.08 -4.66
C ASP A 78 -23.02 11.13 -5.00
N GLN A 79 -22.17 11.30 -3.99
CA GLN A 79 -20.73 11.09 -4.16
C GLN A 79 -20.49 9.59 -4.29
N SER A 80 -19.89 9.18 -5.40
CA SER A 80 -19.47 7.79 -5.55
C SER A 80 -18.52 7.44 -4.41
N LYS A 81 -18.54 6.19 -3.92
CA LYS A 81 -17.60 5.72 -2.89
C LYS A 81 -16.14 6.02 -3.26
N VAL A 82 -15.85 6.05 -4.57
CA VAL A 82 -14.54 6.38 -5.13
C VAL A 82 -14.17 7.84 -4.85
N ASP A 83 -15.08 8.80 -5.07
CA ASP A 83 -14.82 10.23 -4.82
C ASP A 83 -14.61 10.52 -3.34
N TYR A 84 -15.40 9.85 -2.47
CA TYR A 84 -15.22 9.95 -1.03
C TYR A 84 -13.82 9.48 -0.60
N TRP A 85 -13.41 8.31 -1.08
CA TRP A 85 -12.07 7.78 -0.76
C TRP A 85 -10.95 8.58 -1.41
N LYS A 86 -11.17 9.14 -2.60
CA LYS A 86 -10.20 9.99 -3.27
C LYS A 86 -9.81 11.18 -2.39
N LYS A 87 -10.78 11.92 -1.85
CA LYS A 87 -10.51 13.07 -0.95
C LYS A 87 -9.70 12.66 0.28
N ILE A 88 -10.03 11.52 0.88
CA ILE A 88 -9.30 11.00 2.05
C ILE A 88 -7.86 10.63 1.69
N VAL A 89 -7.67 9.95 0.55
CA VAL A 89 -6.35 9.49 0.11
C VAL A 89 -5.47 10.62 -0.36
N ASP A 90 -6.05 11.64 -1.02
CA ASP A 90 -5.33 12.84 -1.42
C ASP A 90 -4.77 13.55 -0.18
N TYR A 91 -5.61 13.80 0.84
CA TYR A 91 -5.15 14.39 2.09
C TYR A 91 -4.17 13.50 2.85
N TYR A 92 -4.44 12.19 2.93
CA TYR A 92 -3.53 11.25 3.58
C TYR A 92 -2.14 11.29 2.94
N ASN A 93 -2.06 11.25 1.61
CA ASN A 93 -0.77 11.24 0.92
C ASN A 93 -0.03 12.58 0.99
N GLU A 94 -0.77 13.70 1.09
CA GLU A 94 -0.21 15.04 1.26
C GLU A 94 0.38 15.24 2.66
N TRP A 95 -0.30 14.73 3.71
CA TRP A 95 0.02 15.05 5.11
C TRP A 95 0.57 13.88 5.94
N LYS A 96 0.71 12.69 5.38
CA LYS A 96 1.30 11.53 6.09
C LYS A 96 2.71 11.83 6.57
N ARG A 97 3.05 11.27 7.73
CA ARG A 97 4.39 11.36 8.32
C ARG A 97 5.40 10.45 7.64
N GLU A 98 4.95 9.28 7.19
CA GLU A 98 5.84 8.24 6.66
C GLU A 98 5.13 7.30 5.67
N GLY A 99 5.92 6.44 5.03
CA GLY A 99 5.43 5.36 4.17
C GLY A 99 5.23 5.75 2.70
N PRO A 100 4.99 4.75 1.82
CA PRO A 100 4.82 4.97 0.39
C PRO A 100 3.50 5.68 0.08
N THR A 101 3.38 6.25 -1.12
CA THR A 101 2.08 6.72 -1.63
C THR A 101 1.11 5.54 -1.71
N VAL A 102 -0.12 5.79 -1.26
CA VAL A 102 -1.16 4.76 -1.16
C VAL A 102 -2.27 5.07 -2.16
N ASP A 103 -2.77 4.04 -2.84
CA ASP A 103 -3.93 4.17 -3.71
C ASP A 103 -5.26 4.05 -2.94
N ILE A 104 -6.37 4.38 -3.62
CA ILE A 104 -7.72 4.31 -3.05
C ILE A 104 -8.04 2.93 -2.49
N GLU A 105 -7.71 1.86 -3.23
CA GLU A 105 -8.05 0.49 -2.85
C GLU A 105 -7.25 0.03 -1.62
N GLN A 106 -5.95 0.34 -1.57
CA GLN A 106 -5.07 0.02 -0.46
C GLN A 106 -5.53 0.72 0.83
N ALA A 107 -5.82 2.02 0.76
CA ALA A 107 -6.29 2.79 1.91
C ALA A 107 -7.67 2.32 2.37
N SER A 108 -8.61 2.13 1.44
CA SER A 108 -9.97 1.71 1.79
C SER A 108 -10.00 0.31 2.39
N ASN A 109 -9.28 -0.64 1.80
CA ASN A 109 -9.23 -2.02 2.29
C ASN A 109 -8.62 -2.09 3.69
N HIS A 110 -7.53 -1.34 3.91
CA HIS A 110 -6.90 -1.26 5.21
C HIS A 110 -7.81 -0.62 6.26
N TRP A 111 -8.46 0.50 5.91
CA TRP A 111 -9.44 1.15 6.77
C TRP A 111 -10.59 0.21 7.17
N TYR A 112 -11.21 -0.50 6.23
CA TYR A 112 -12.34 -1.37 6.55
C TYR A 112 -11.92 -2.50 7.50
N LYS A 113 -10.74 -3.08 7.28
CA LYS A 113 -10.17 -4.10 8.18
C LYS A 113 -9.89 -3.53 9.57
N MET A 114 -9.17 -2.42 9.64
CA MET A 114 -8.80 -1.76 10.89
C MET A 114 -10.04 -1.33 11.68
N SER A 115 -10.96 -0.61 11.04
CA SER A 115 -12.18 -0.10 11.66
C SER A 115 -13.09 -1.22 12.18
N THR A 116 -13.15 -2.36 11.50
CA THR A 116 -13.88 -3.54 11.99
C THR A 116 -13.31 -4.04 13.32
N GLU A 117 -11.99 -4.16 13.43
CA GLU A 117 -11.33 -4.63 14.65
C GLU A 117 -11.42 -3.60 15.77
N VAL A 118 -11.28 -2.31 15.44
CA VAL A 118 -11.48 -1.18 16.37
C VAL A 118 -12.92 -1.17 16.90
N GLY A 119 -13.92 -1.42 16.06
CA GLY A 119 -15.33 -1.51 16.47
C GLY A 119 -15.59 -2.65 17.45
N LYS A 120 -15.04 -3.85 17.19
CA LYS A 120 -15.12 -4.99 18.12
C LYS A 120 -14.47 -4.67 19.46
N PHE A 121 -13.27 -4.08 19.44
CA PHE A 121 -12.59 -3.65 20.66
C PHE A 121 -13.41 -2.62 21.43
N ASN A 122 -13.99 -1.64 20.74
CA ASN A 122 -14.84 -0.62 21.35
C ASN A 122 -16.05 -1.22 22.06
N GLY A 123 -16.68 -2.26 21.50
CA GLY A 123 -17.76 -3.00 22.17
C GLY A 123 -17.30 -3.64 23.49
N ASN A 124 -16.12 -4.26 23.51
CA ASN A 124 -15.53 -4.82 24.72
C ASN A 124 -15.17 -3.73 25.75
N TYR A 125 -14.61 -2.60 25.30
CA TYR A 125 -14.34 -1.45 26.16
C TYR A 125 -15.62 -0.92 26.81
N ILE A 126 -16.70 -0.71 26.04
CA ILE A 126 -17.99 -0.25 26.57
C ILE A 126 -18.54 -1.27 27.58
N LYS A 127 -18.45 -2.57 27.29
CA LYS A 127 -18.88 -3.62 28.22
C LYS A 127 -18.12 -3.54 29.55
N MET A 128 -16.80 -3.44 29.51
CA MET A 128 -15.98 -3.30 30.73
C MET A 128 -16.27 -2.00 31.46
N LYS A 129 -16.41 -0.89 30.75
CA LYS A 129 -16.75 0.41 31.32
C LYS A 129 -18.11 0.38 32.04
N ASN A 130 -19.11 -0.27 31.46
CA ASN A 130 -20.46 -0.36 32.05
C ASN A 130 -20.52 -1.33 33.24
N SER A 131 -19.75 -2.41 33.22
CA SER A 131 -19.67 -3.36 34.34
C SER A 131 -18.89 -2.82 35.53
N ASN A 132 -18.00 -1.85 35.32
CA ASN A 132 -17.12 -1.31 36.35
C ASN A 132 -17.72 -0.09 37.06
N MET A 133 -18.77 -0.31 37.86
CA MET A 133 -19.43 0.75 38.64
C MET A 133 -18.57 1.33 39.79
N SER A 134 -17.36 0.81 40.05
CA SER A 134 -16.59 1.03 41.28
C SER A 134 -15.22 1.71 41.13
N GLY A 135 -14.96 2.48 40.06
CA GLY A 135 -13.85 3.46 40.06
C GLY A 135 -12.48 2.97 39.58
N HIS A 136 -12.40 2.00 38.67
CA HIS A 136 -11.16 1.72 37.95
C HIS A 136 -10.77 2.87 37.02
N ASP A 137 -9.46 3.12 36.92
CA ASP A 137 -8.88 4.06 35.96
C ASP A 137 -9.07 3.56 34.52
N GLU A 138 -9.05 4.48 33.56
CA GLU A 138 -9.25 4.20 32.14
C GLU A 138 -8.24 3.17 31.61
N ASP A 139 -6.99 3.22 32.04
CA ASP A 139 -5.97 2.26 31.60
C ASP A 139 -6.25 0.83 32.10
N GLN A 140 -6.86 0.69 33.28
CA GLN A 140 -7.31 -0.62 33.78
C GLN A 140 -8.47 -1.14 32.93
N ILE A 141 -9.45 -0.28 32.60
CA ILE A 141 -10.57 -0.65 31.74
C ILE A 141 -10.08 -1.09 30.36
N ILE A 142 -9.14 -0.34 29.76
CA ILE A 142 -8.50 -0.69 28.49
C ILE A 142 -7.82 -2.06 28.60
N SER A 143 -7.05 -2.29 29.67
CA SER A 143 -6.35 -3.56 29.90
C SER A 143 -7.32 -4.74 29.99
N HIS A 144 -8.42 -4.61 30.74
CA HIS A 144 -9.47 -5.64 30.81
C HIS A 144 -10.14 -5.87 29.45
N ALA A 145 -10.40 -4.81 28.68
CA ALA A 145 -10.97 -4.93 27.34
C ALA A 145 -10.03 -5.66 26.37
N MET A 146 -8.70 -5.46 26.48
CA MET A 146 -7.69 -6.17 25.68
C MET A 146 -7.67 -7.67 25.98
N VAL A 147 -7.79 -8.04 27.26
CA VAL A 147 -7.89 -9.44 27.69
C VAL A 147 -9.16 -10.09 27.14
N LEU A 148 -10.29 -9.39 27.26
CA LEU A 148 -11.57 -9.87 26.74
C LEU A 148 -11.55 -10.03 25.20
N TYR A 149 -10.94 -9.08 24.48
CA TYR A 149 -10.78 -9.18 23.04
C TYR A 149 -10.00 -10.43 22.63
N THR A 150 -8.88 -10.67 23.33
CA THR A 150 -8.01 -11.81 23.04
C THR A 150 -8.72 -13.13 23.34
N SER A 151 -9.50 -13.21 24.41
CA SER A 151 -10.24 -14.43 24.79
C SER A 151 -11.38 -14.78 23.83
N GLN A 152 -11.96 -13.77 23.16
CA GLN A 152 -13.01 -13.94 22.13
C GLN A 152 -12.45 -14.34 20.75
N SER A 153 -11.15 -14.16 20.51
CA SER A 153 -10.53 -14.61 19.26
C SER A 153 -10.56 -16.14 19.17
N ARG A 154 -10.88 -16.67 17.98
CA ARG A 154 -10.91 -18.12 17.71
C ARG A 154 -9.65 -18.85 18.18
N THR A 155 -8.49 -18.22 18.02
CA THR A 155 -7.20 -18.81 18.40
C THR A 155 -6.78 -18.49 19.83
N LYS A 156 -7.52 -17.62 20.54
CA LYS A 156 -7.17 -17.05 21.85
C LYS A 156 -5.77 -16.41 21.95
N LYS A 157 -5.13 -16.18 20.80
CA LYS A 157 -3.75 -15.66 20.67
C LYS A 157 -3.68 -14.33 19.92
N LYS A 158 -4.74 -13.98 19.19
CA LYS A 158 -4.78 -12.72 18.43
C LYS A 158 -5.00 -11.55 19.39
N LYS A 159 -3.92 -10.81 19.64
CA LYS A 159 -3.95 -9.56 20.38
C LYS A 159 -4.53 -8.45 19.49
N PHE A 160 -5.24 -7.51 20.11
CA PHE A 160 -5.62 -6.28 19.43
C PHE A 160 -4.38 -5.41 19.22
N SER A 161 -4.24 -4.85 18.02
CA SER A 161 -3.05 -4.09 17.62
C SER A 161 -3.33 -2.63 17.23
N TYR A 162 -4.60 -2.19 17.26
CA TYR A 162 -5.02 -0.87 16.76
C TYR A 162 -5.46 0.07 17.89
N ILE A 163 -4.75 0.05 19.03
CA ILE A 163 -5.10 0.87 20.19
C ILE A 163 -4.92 2.37 19.90
N HIS A 164 -3.90 2.73 19.12
CA HIS A 164 -3.68 4.08 18.60
C HIS A 164 -4.86 4.56 17.77
N SER A 165 -5.30 3.76 16.80
CA SER A 165 -6.44 4.08 15.94
C SER A 165 -7.71 4.26 16.76
N TRP A 166 -7.97 3.35 17.72
CA TRP A 166 -9.13 3.45 18.61
C TRP A 166 -9.10 4.74 19.43
N ARG A 167 -7.95 5.12 20.02
CA ARG A 167 -7.79 6.36 20.79
C ARG A 167 -8.14 7.60 19.99
N ILE A 168 -7.78 7.63 18.69
CA ILE A 168 -8.08 8.75 17.78
C ILE A 168 -9.58 8.83 17.47
N VAL A 169 -10.22 7.73 17.11
CA VAL A 169 -11.59 7.78 16.55
C VAL A 169 -12.70 7.72 17.59
N ARG A 170 -12.48 7.08 18.75
CA ARG A 170 -13.53 6.69 19.72
C ARG A 170 -14.46 7.80 20.20
N ASN A 171 -13.96 9.04 20.29
CA ASN A 171 -14.70 10.17 20.83
C ASN A 171 -15.41 10.99 19.74
N SER A 172 -15.11 10.75 18.47
CA SER A 172 -15.73 11.46 17.36
C SER A 172 -17.21 11.05 17.19
N PRO A 173 -18.14 12.01 17.03
CA PRO A 173 -19.52 11.71 16.63
C PRO A 173 -19.59 10.90 15.34
N LYS A 174 -18.76 11.26 14.35
CA LYS A 174 -18.64 10.54 13.08
C LYS A 174 -18.37 9.05 13.27
N TRP A 175 -17.47 8.71 14.18
CA TRP A 175 -17.14 7.32 14.46
C TRP A 175 -18.33 6.57 15.05
N LYS A 176 -19.07 7.19 15.98
CA LYS A 176 -20.26 6.59 16.58
C LYS A 176 -21.32 6.29 15.52
N ASP A 177 -21.55 7.23 14.61
CA ASP A 177 -22.50 7.05 13.50
C ASP A 177 -22.05 5.95 12.54
N TYR A 178 -20.76 5.93 12.19
CA TYR A 178 -20.16 4.89 11.34
C TYR A 178 -20.32 3.48 11.94
N VAL A 179 -20.00 3.30 13.22
CA VAL A 179 -20.15 2.00 13.89
C VAL A 179 -21.61 1.57 13.97
N SER A 180 -22.52 2.50 14.22
CA SER A 180 -23.96 2.23 14.29
C SER A 180 -24.48 1.76 12.93
N SER A 181 -24.07 2.43 11.85
CA SER A 181 -24.43 2.08 10.46
C SER A 181 -23.92 0.68 10.06
N GLN A 182 -22.71 0.32 10.47
CA GLN A 182 -22.14 -0.99 10.18
C GLN A 182 -22.86 -2.13 10.92
N SER A 183 -23.36 -1.87 12.14
CA SER A 183 -24.11 -2.87 12.90
C SER A 183 -25.45 -3.22 12.25
N SER A 184 -26.15 -2.24 11.67
CA SER A 184 -27.43 -2.45 10.96
C SER A 184 -27.27 -3.28 9.68
N SER A 185 -26.15 -3.13 8.96
CA SER A 185 -25.92 -3.86 7.71
C SER A 185 -25.72 -5.37 7.91
N THR A 186 -25.25 -5.80 9.09
CA THR A 186 -25.06 -7.23 9.41
C THR A 186 -26.35 -7.96 9.79
N LYS A 187 -27.48 -7.25 9.95
CA LYS A 187 -28.77 -7.84 10.38
C LYS A 187 -29.73 -8.20 9.24
N THR A 188 -29.34 -7.99 7.97
CA THR A 188 -30.19 -8.29 6.81
C THR A 188 -29.65 -9.49 6.02
N THR A 189 -29.85 -10.68 6.56
CA THR A 189 -29.98 -11.93 5.78
C THR A 189 -30.91 -12.82 6.59
N MET A 190 -32.21 -12.59 6.43
CA MET A 190 -33.25 -13.54 6.78
C MET A 190 -34.24 -13.61 5.61
N ASN A 191 -34.46 -14.86 5.21
CA ASN A 191 -35.41 -15.41 4.24
C ASN A 191 -34.91 -15.50 2.79
#